data_AF-A0AAE0QVX9-F1
#
_entry.id   AF-A0AAE0QVX9-F1
#
_cell.length_a   1.000
_cell.length_b   1.000
_cell.length_c   1.000
_cell.angle_alpha   90.00
_cell.angle_beta   90.00
_cell.angle_gamma   90.00
#
_symmetry.space_group_name_H-M   'P 1'
#
loop_
_entity.id
_entity.type
_entity.pdbx_description
1 polymer ?
#
loop_
_entity_poly.entity_id
_entity_poly.type
_entity_poly.pdbx_seq_one_letter_code
_entity_poly.pdbx_strand_id
1 'polypeptide(L)'
;MAGFSHNVTDDLFDSIIMADDSFRVDGYREGFEEGSQQGLIEGRSHGMLHGAKLSAEVSFYRGFALTWKCLLGNTEDVKTRKRLKAVESLDAMIKKFPYDDPQYESLQEHMERVRSKFRQVGCELEEKERFWSELDVMESIPTGERVVIGADFNGHVGEGNRVDEEVMGKFGVKERNLEGQMVCSLLSVTADFREYVSGSEGMSF
;
A
#
# COMPACT_ATOMS: atom_id res chain seq x y z
N MET A 1 3.56 11.21 79.29
CA MET A 1 4.57 12.14 78.77
C MET A 1 5.93 11.48 78.86
N ALA A 2 6.46 11.02 77.73
CA ALA A 2 7.89 10.82 77.48
C ALA A 2 8.02 10.86 75.96
N GLY A 3 8.59 11.95 75.45
CA GLY A 3 8.62 12.26 74.03
C GLY A 3 9.49 11.26 73.27
N PHE A 4 8.94 10.73 72.17
CA PHE A 4 9.74 10.18 71.09
C PHE A 4 10.49 11.35 70.44
N SER A 5 11.69 11.62 70.95
CA SER A 5 12.67 12.46 70.26
C SER A 5 13.08 11.70 69.01
N HIS A 6 12.48 12.08 67.88
CA HIS A 6 13.00 11.73 66.57
C HIS A 6 14.38 12.39 66.47
N ASN A 7 15.43 11.64 66.77
CA ASN A 7 16.79 12.11 66.59
C ASN A 7 17.00 12.30 65.08
N VAL A 8 16.99 13.57 64.70
CA VAL A 8 17.58 14.10 63.48
C VAL A 8 19.09 13.93 63.62
N THR A 9 19.59 12.80 63.17
CA THR A 9 20.91 12.68 62.57
C THR A 9 20.63 12.02 61.22
N ASP A 10 20.12 12.77 60.24
CA ASP A 10 21.01 13.25 59.17
C ASP A 10 22.48 13.28 59.63
N ASP A 11 23.11 12.11 59.62
CA ASP A 11 24.51 11.98 60.02
C ASP A 11 25.32 12.85 59.05
N LEU A 12 26.21 13.70 59.58
CA LEU A 12 26.93 14.74 58.83
C LEU A 12 27.64 14.20 57.57
N PHE A 13 27.96 12.90 57.56
CA PHE A 13 28.63 12.22 56.47
C PHE A 13 27.73 11.25 55.68
N ASP A 14 26.47 11.00 56.07
CA ASP A 14 25.55 10.12 55.34
C ASP A 14 25.27 10.65 53.94
N SER A 15 25.14 11.97 53.79
CA SER A 15 25.03 12.63 52.49
C SER A 15 26.25 12.42 51.59
N ILE A 16 27.44 12.24 52.17
CA ILE A 16 28.69 11.99 51.43
C ILE A 16 28.84 10.50 51.11
N ILE A 17 28.53 9.61 52.06
CA ILE A 17 28.65 8.16 51.90
C ILE A 17 27.59 7.64 50.92
N MET A 18 26.36 8.16 51.00
CA MET A 18 25.25 7.76 50.14
C MET A 18 25.13 8.62 48.87
N ALA A 19 26.06 9.56 48.65
CA ALA A 19 26.05 10.46 47.50
C ALA A 19 25.87 9.72 46.18
N ASP A 20 26.68 8.69 45.93
CA ASP A 20 26.68 7.95 44.65
C ASP A 20 25.34 7.24 44.40
N ASP A 21 24.78 6.57 45.41
CA ASP A 21 23.48 5.93 45.30
C ASP A 21 22.34 6.95 45.17
N SER A 22 22.41 8.09 45.88
CA SER A 22 21.42 9.15 45.76
C SER A 22 21.40 9.78 44.37
N PHE A 23 22.58 10.10 43.79
CA PHE A 23 22.68 10.64 42.43
C PHE A 23 22.25 9.62 41.38
N ARG A 24 22.53 8.34 41.58
CA ARG A 24 22.08 7.28 40.68
C ARG A 24 20.56 7.10 40.69
N VAL A 25 19.95 7.16 41.87
CA VAL A 25 18.48 7.08 42.02
C VAL A 25 17.82 8.34 41.47
N ASP A 26 18.34 9.51 41.82
CA ASP A 26 17.81 10.79 41.36
C ASP A 26 17.96 10.95 39.85
N GLY A 27 19.13 10.61 39.29
CA GLY A 27 19.36 10.65 37.84
C GLY A 27 18.51 9.64 37.06
N TYR A 28 18.26 8.44 37.60
CA TYR A 28 17.30 7.52 36.99
C TYR A 28 15.87 8.07 37.03
N ARG A 29 15.45 8.63 38.17
CA ARG A 29 14.10 9.20 38.33
C ARG A 29 13.88 10.36 37.38
N GLU A 30 14.82 11.32 37.35
CA GLU A 30 14.80 12.48 36.45
C GLU A 30 14.79 12.03 34.99
N GLY A 31 15.72 11.16 34.58
CA GLY A 31 15.78 10.65 33.21
C GLY A 31 14.53 9.85 32.79
N PHE A 32 13.92 9.10 33.71
CA PHE A 32 12.67 8.40 33.45
C PHE A 32 11.48 9.37 33.31
N GLU A 33 11.38 10.36 34.19
CA GLU A 33 10.32 11.37 34.14
C GLU A 33 10.44 12.22 32.86
N GLU A 34 11.63 12.73 32.54
CA GLU A 34 11.89 13.48 31.32
C GLU A 34 11.64 12.62 30.08
N GLY A 35 12.16 11.40 30.03
CA GLY A 35 11.97 10.49 28.92
C GLY A 35 10.51 10.11 28.71
N SER A 36 9.74 9.93 29.79
CA SER A 36 8.31 9.63 29.73
C SER A 36 7.52 10.82 29.20
N GLN A 37 7.80 12.04 29.68
CA GLN A 37 7.15 13.25 29.20
C GLN A 37 7.48 13.52 27.73
N GLN A 38 8.75 13.39 27.36
CA GLN A 38 9.22 13.60 25.99
C GLN A 38 8.58 12.59 25.03
N GLY A 39 8.58 11.30 25.39
CA GLY A 39 7.93 10.26 24.59
C GLY A 39 6.43 10.50 24.40
N LEU A 40 5.74 11.05 25.40
CA LEU A 40 4.32 11.39 25.31
C LEU A 40 4.08 12.58 24.36
N ILE A 41 4.91 13.62 24.44
CA ILE A 41 4.83 14.79 23.56
C ILE A 41 5.11 14.38 22.11
N GLU A 42 6.19 13.63 21.88
CA GLU A 42 6.59 13.15 20.56
C GLU A 42 5.54 12.24 19.95
N GLY A 43 5.05 11.24 20.70
CA GLY A 43 4.02 10.33 20.24
C GLY A 43 2.73 11.06 19.86
N ARG A 44 2.29 12.03 20.69
CA ARG A 44 1.10 12.84 20.41
C ARG A 44 1.29 13.72 19.17
N SER A 45 2.43 14.40 19.07
CA SER A 45 2.76 15.27 17.94
C SER A 45 2.82 14.47 16.63
N HIS A 46 3.47 13.32 16.67
CA HIS A 46 3.59 12.42 15.53
C HIS A 46 2.22 11.91 15.06
N GLY A 47 1.38 11.41 15.97
CA GLY A 47 0.04 10.93 15.65
C GLY A 47 -0.85 12.02 15.03
N MET A 48 -0.80 13.23 15.58
CA MET A 48 -1.56 14.38 15.07
C MET A 48 -1.12 14.77 13.65
N LEU A 49 0.18 14.93 13.43
CA LEU A 49 0.73 15.28 12.11
C LEU A 49 0.47 14.18 11.09
N HIS A 50 0.64 12.92 11.48
CA HIS A 50 0.39 11.78 10.60
C HIS A 50 -1.09 11.70 10.21
N GLY A 51 -2.00 11.82 11.17
CA GLY A 51 -3.45 11.83 10.92
C GLY A 51 -3.89 13.01 10.05
N ALA A 52 -3.34 14.21 10.27
CA ALA A 52 -3.61 15.38 9.43
C ALA A 52 -3.15 15.17 7.97
N LYS A 53 -1.95 14.61 7.77
CA LYS A 53 -1.44 14.30 6.43
C LYS A 53 -2.31 13.26 5.71
N LEU A 54 -2.67 12.20 6.43
CA LEU A 54 -3.50 11.12 5.93
C LEU A 54 -4.90 11.61 5.52
N SER A 55 -5.56 12.36 6.39
CA SER A 55 -6.89 12.92 6.12
C SER A 55 -6.87 13.92 4.97
N ALA A 56 -5.83 14.75 4.86
CA ALA A 56 -5.65 15.65 3.72
C ALA A 56 -5.52 14.90 2.39
N GLU A 57 -4.78 13.79 2.38
CA GLU A 57 -4.62 12.94 1.19
C GLU A 57 -5.94 12.26 0.79
N VAL A 58 -6.65 11.64 1.74
CA VAL A 58 -7.93 10.97 1.48
C VAL A 58 -9.00 11.95 0.99
N SER A 59 -9.08 13.12 1.63
CA SER A 59 -10.04 14.17 1.25
C SER A 59 -9.71 14.76 -0.13
N PHE A 60 -8.44 14.90 -0.49
CA PHE A 60 -8.03 15.28 -1.85
C PHE A 60 -8.53 14.27 -2.89
N TYR A 61 -8.28 12.97 -2.69
CA TYR A 61 -8.76 11.94 -3.63
C TYR A 61 -10.28 11.92 -3.75
N ARG A 62 -10.99 12.12 -2.63
CA ARG A 62 -12.45 12.21 -2.64
C ARG A 62 -12.93 13.44 -3.40
N GLY A 63 -12.31 14.59 -3.18
CA GLY A 63 -12.60 15.83 -3.90
C GLY A 63 -12.43 15.65 -5.41
N PHE A 64 -11.28 15.09 -5.82
CA PHE A 64 -11.03 14.70 -7.21
C PHE A 64 -12.15 13.82 -7.76
N ALA A 65 -12.51 12.74 -7.06
CA ALA A 65 -13.52 11.81 -7.53
C ALA A 65 -14.90 12.47 -7.70
N LEU A 66 -15.30 13.32 -6.76
CA LEU A 66 -16.57 14.06 -6.84
C LEU A 66 -16.60 15.04 -8.01
N THR A 67 -15.54 15.82 -8.19
CA THR A 67 -15.43 16.78 -9.29
C THR A 67 -15.51 16.07 -10.64
N TRP A 68 -14.74 15.00 -10.83
CA TRP A 68 -14.77 14.24 -12.08
C TRP A 68 -16.10 13.54 -12.32
N LYS A 69 -16.78 13.01 -11.27
CA LYS A 69 -18.14 12.47 -11.43
C LYS A 69 -19.12 13.53 -11.94
N CYS A 70 -19.01 14.77 -11.45
CA CYS A 70 -19.85 15.87 -11.91
C CYS A 70 -19.55 16.24 -13.37
N LEU A 71 -18.27 16.33 -13.75
CA LEU A 71 -17.85 16.68 -15.11
C LEU A 71 -18.19 15.60 -16.15
N LEU A 72 -18.04 14.33 -15.79
CA LEU A 72 -18.23 13.19 -16.69
C LEU A 72 -19.70 12.72 -16.76
N GLY A 73 -20.55 13.13 -15.80
CA GLY A 73 -21.93 12.65 -15.67
C GLY A 73 -22.89 13.09 -16.77
N ASN A 74 -22.55 14.13 -17.54
CA ASN A 74 -23.42 14.71 -18.57
C ASN A 74 -23.06 14.27 -20.01
N THR A 75 -22.17 13.28 -20.17
CA THR A 75 -21.60 12.93 -21.47
C THR A 75 -21.94 11.49 -21.85
N GLU A 76 -22.41 11.27 -23.10
CA GLU A 76 -22.83 9.94 -23.58
C GLU A 76 -21.69 9.08 -24.15
N ASP A 77 -20.50 9.65 -24.29
CA ASP A 77 -19.36 8.99 -24.90
C ASP A 77 -18.86 7.75 -24.09
N VAL A 78 -18.49 6.70 -24.82
CA VAL A 78 -18.05 5.41 -24.25
C VAL A 78 -16.77 5.56 -23.42
N LYS A 79 -15.83 6.42 -23.86
CA LYS A 79 -14.57 6.71 -23.16
C LYS A 79 -14.86 7.38 -21.81
N THR A 80 -15.82 8.30 -21.82
CA THR A 80 -16.27 9.06 -20.65
C THR A 80 -16.96 8.15 -19.62
N ARG A 81 -17.78 7.18 -20.06
CA ARG A 81 -18.39 6.17 -19.17
C ARG A 81 -17.37 5.24 -18.51
N LYS A 82 -16.31 4.83 -19.21
CA LYS A 82 -15.23 4.01 -18.63
C LYS A 82 -14.46 4.79 -17.56
N ARG A 83 -14.12 6.06 -17.84
CA ARG A 83 -13.50 6.97 -16.85
C ARG A 83 -14.39 7.16 -15.63
N LEU A 84 -15.69 7.36 -15.85
CA LEU A 84 -16.67 7.50 -14.77
C LEU A 84 -16.70 6.26 -13.86
N LYS A 85 -16.75 5.04 -14.44
CA LYS A 85 -16.69 3.79 -13.66
C LYS A 85 -15.40 3.67 -12.83
N ALA A 86 -14.25 4.08 -13.39
CA ALA A 86 -12.98 4.06 -12.66
C ALA A 86 -13.01 5.03 -11.47
N VAL A 87 -13.54 6.24 -11.66
CA VAL A 87 -13.72 7.25 -10.61
C VAL A 87 -14.72 6.79 -9.55
N GLU A 88 -15.82 6.14 -9.95
CA GLU A 88 -16.80 5.57 -9.01
C GLU A 88 -16.22 4.45 -8.15
N SER A 89 -15.37 3.61 -8.73
CA SER A 89 -14.64 2.59 -8.00
C SER A 89 -13.68 3.19 -6.97
N LEU A 90 -13.00 4.30 -7.31
CA LEU A 90 -12.16 5.05 -6.37
C LEU A 90 -12.99 5.64 -5.21
N ASP A 91 -14.11 6.32 -5.52
CA ASP A 91 -15.04 6.88 -4.52
C ASP A 91 -15.59 5.80 -3.59
N ALA A 92 -15.94 4.63 -4.13
CA ALA A 92 -16.42 3.49 -3.34
C ALA A 92 -15.36 2.95 -2.37
N MET A 93 -14.09 2.91 -2.75
CA MET A 93 -13.00 2.51 -1.84
C MET A 93 -12.80 3.55 -0.73
N ILE A 94 -12.78 4.84 -1.08
CA ILE A 94 -12.61 5.92 -0.10
C ILE A 94 -13.77 5.96 0.92
N LYS A 95 -14.99 5.60 0.50
CA LYS A 95 -16.16 5.51 1.40
C LYS A 95 -16.10 4.33 2.37
N LYS A 96 -15.37 3.26 2.03
CA LYS A 96 -15.16 2.10 2.91
C LYS A 96 -14.08 2.33 3.96
N PHE A 97 -13.40 3.47 3.90
CA PHE A 97 -12.38 3.83 4.87
C PHE A 97 -13.02 3.98 6.27
N PRO A 98 -12.56 3.25 7.30
CA PRO A 98 -13.11 3.34 8.64
C PRO A 98 -12.57 4.59 9.34
N TYR A 99 -13.27 5.70 9.18
CA TYR A 99 -12.90 6.97 9.84
C TYR A 99 -13.06 6.90 11.37
N ASP A 100 -13.85 5.95 11.86
CA ASP A 100 -14.27 5.85 13.26
C ASP A 100 -13.37 4.96 14.11
N ASP A 101 -12.40 4.25 13.51
CA ASP A 101 -11.51 3.31 14.20
C ASP A 101 -10.05 3.82 14.25
N PRO A 102 -9.59 4.35 15.40
CA PRO A 102 -8.21 4.79 15.58
C PRO A 102 -7.17 3.66 15.53
N GLN A 103 -7.58 2.39 15.63
CA GLN A 103 -6.72 1.22 15.68
C GLN A 103 -6.75 0.39 14.40
N TYR A 104 -7.25 0.95 13.29
CA TYR A 104 -7.37 0.22 12.03
C TYR A 104 -6.01 -0.28 11.52
N GLU A 105 -5.69 -1.55 11.79
CA GLU A 105 -4.38 -2.15 11.53
C GLU A 105 -4.03 -2.16 10.03
N SER A 106 -5.03 -2.39 9.16
CA SER A 106 -4.85 -2.43 7.70
C SER A 106 -4.91 -1.05 7.04
N LEU A 107 -4.77 0.04 7.79
CA LEU A 107 -4.84 1.40 7.29
C LEU A 107 -3.85 1.67 6.16
N GLN A 108 -2.59 1.26 6.33
CA GLN A 108 -1.55 1.47 5.34
C GLN A 108 -1.87 0.73 4.04
N GLU A 109 -2.28 -0.53 4.13
CA GLU A 109 -2.66 -1.33 2.95
C GLU A 109 -3.86 -0.72 2.21
N HIS A 110 -4.88 -0.26 2.94
CA HIS A 110 -6.03 0.40 2.34
C HIS A 110 -5.61 1.69 1.62
N MET A 111 -4.76 2.51 2.24
CA MET A 111 -4.22 3.72 1.63
C MET A 111 -3.42 3.43 0.36
N GLU A 112 -2.58 2.40 0.36
CA GLU A 112 -1.84 1.98 -0.82
C GLU A 112 -2.78 1.55 -1.96
N ARG A 113 -3.86 0.82 -1.64
CA ARG A 113 -4.89 0.46 -2.61
C ARG A 113 -5.59 1.69 -3.20
N VAL A 114 -5.92 2.69 -2.37
CA VAL A 114 -6.53 3.96 -2.83
C VAL A 114 -5.56 4.74 -3.72
N ARG A 115 -4.30 4.89 -3.32
CA ARG A 115 -3.24 5.54 -4.12
C ARG A 115 -3.04 4.83 -5.47
N SER A 116 -2.99 3.50 -5.45
CA SER A 116 -2.86 2.68 -6.66
C SER A 116 -4.05 2.89 -7.59
N LYS A 117 -5.28 2.90 -7.05
CA LYS A 117 -6.47 3.15 -7.86
C LYS A 117 -6.49 4.57 -8.42
N PHE A 118 -6.09 5.56 -7.63
CA PHE A 118 -5.99 6.94 -8.10
C PHE A 118 -5.05 7.07 -9.31
N ARG A 119 -3.88 6.40 -9.27
CA ARG A 119 -2.98 6.33 -10.43
C ARG A 119 -3.64 5.68 -11.65
N GLN A 120 -4.36 4.58 -11.45
CA GLN A 120 -5.10 3.92 -12.54
C GLN A 120 -6.17 4.84 -13.17
N VAL A 121 -6.80 5.71 -12.39
CA VAL A 121 -7.80 6.67 -12.90
C VAL A 121 -7.13 7.76 -13.74
N GLY A 122 -5.87 8.11 -13.44
CA GLY A 122 -5.06 9.08 -14.18
C GLY A 122 -4.47 8.57 -15.49
N CYS A 123 -4.24 7.26 -15.64
CA CYS A 123 -3.84 6.67 -16.92
C CYS A 123 -4.98 6.79 -17.94
N GLU A 124 -4.73 7.43 -19.07
CA GLU A 124 -5.74 7.49 -20.11
C GLU A 124 -5.88 6.14 -20.83
N LEU A 125 -7.10 5.81 -21.27
CA LEU A 125 -7.35 4.64 -22.11
C LEU A 125 -6.46 4.62 -23.36
N GLU A 126 -6.15 5.78 -23.94
CA GLU A 126 -5.24 5.88 -25.09
C GLU A 126 -3.81 5.49 -24.75
N GLU A 127 -3.33 5.82 -23.55
CA GLU A 127 -1.98 5.40 -23.13
C GLU A 127 -1.93 3.89 -22.93
N LYS A 128 -3.02 3.31 -22.44
CA LYS A 128 -3.15 1.87 -22.26
C LYS A 128 -3.28 1.14 -23.60
N GLU A 129 -4.14 1.61 -24.49
CA GLU A 129 -4.30 1.03 -25.84
C GLU A 129 -3.01 1.17 -26.64
N ARG A 130 -2.35 2.34 -26.57
CA ARG A 130 -1.03 2.56 -27.16
C ARG A 130 0.02 1.62 -26.60
N PHE A 131 0.07 1.42 -25.27
CA PHE A 131 0.98 0.44 -24.67
C PHE A 131 0.79 -0.96 -25.27
N TRP A 132 -0.45 -1.43 -25.44
CA TRP A 132 -0.71 -2.73 -26.03
C TRP A 132 -0.35 -2.79 -27.52
N SER A 133 -0.63 -1.73 -28.29
CA SER A 133 -0.20 -1.65 -29.69
C SER A 133 1.33 -1.60 -29.84
N GLU A 134 2.02 -0.91 -28.93
CA GLU A 134 3.48 -0.89 -28.89
C GLU A 134 4.07 -2.23 -28.45
N LEU A 135 3.36 -2.98 -27.60
CA LEU A 135 3.78 -4.31 -27.15
C LEU A 135 3.60 -5.39 -28.23
N ASP A 136 2.72 -5.16 -29.20
CA ASP A 136 2.47 -6.05 -30.35
C ASP A 136 3.72 -6.24 -31.24
N VAL A 137 4.75 -5.38 -31.08
CA VAL A 137 6.07 -5.57 -31.73
C VAL A 137 6.73 -6.91 -31.35
N MET A 138 6.25 -7.59 -30.31
CA MET A 138 6.67 -8.95 -29.98
C MET A 138 6.51 -9.92 -31.17
N GLU A 139 5.53 -9.73 -32.05
CA GLU A 139 5.35 -10.56 -33.25
C GLU A 139 6.51 -10.44 -34.26
N SER A 140 7.26 -9.33 -34.21
CA SER A 140 8.38 -9.08 -35.12
C SER A 140 9.68 -9.78 -34.70
N ILE A 141 9.71 -10.37 -33.49
CA ILE A 141 10.90 -10.99 -32.93
C ILE A 141 11.08 -12.38 -33.57
N PRO A 142 12.27 -12.69 -34.14
CA PRO A 142 12.51 -13.98 -34.79
C PRO A 142 12.20 -15.16 -33.86
N THR A 143 11.61 -16.22 -34.40
CA THR A 143 11.20 -17.42 -33.64
C THR A 143 12.36 -18.20 -32.98
N GLY A 144 13.61 -17.85 -33.30
CA GLY A 144 14.82 -18.38 -32.64
C GLY A 144 15.29 -17.57 -31.43
N GLU A 145 14.71 -16.40 -31.18
CA GLU A 145 15.06 -15.50 -30.07
C GLU A 145 14.05 -15.64 -28.93
N ARG A 146 14.52 -15.47 -27.69
CA ARG A 146 13.69 -15.61 -26.48
C ARG A 146 13.52 -14.25 -25.82
N VAL A 147 12.29 -13.94 -25.44
CA VAL A 147 11.91 -12.66 -24.80
C VAL A 147 11.24 -12.96 -23.48
N VAL A 148 11.65 -12.24 -22.43
CA VAL A 148 11.05 -12.33 -21.10
C VAL A 148 10.57 -10.94 -20.70
N ILE A 149 9.29 -10.82 -20.35
CA ILE A 149 8.69 -9.56 -19.90
C ILE A 149 8.17 -9.75 -18.48
N GLY A 150 8.83 -9.10 -17.53
CA GLY A 150 8.35 -9.00 -16.15
C GLY A 150 7.61 -7.68 -15.94
N ALA A 151 6.28 -7.70 -15.99
CA ALA A 151 5.44 -6.53 -15.74
C ALA A 151 4.13 -6.89 -15.03
N ASP A 152 3.60 -5.95 -14.25
CA ASP A 152 2.25 -6.07 -13.69
C ASP A 152 1.21 -5.57 -14.70
N PHE A 153 0.65 -6.50 -15.48
CA PHE A 153 -0.41 -6.21 -16.45
C PHE A 153 -1.79 -6.03 -15.81
N ASN A 154 -1.92 -6.22 -14.49
CA ASN A 154 -3.19 -6.16 -13.76
C ASN A 154 -4.32 -7.03 -14.37
N GLY A 155 -3.92 -8.11 -15.06
CA GLY A 155 -4.83 -9.05 -15.71
C GLY A 155 -5.35 -10.11 -14.74
N HIS A 156 -6.67 -10.19 -14.59
CA HIS A 156 -7.37 -11.24 -13.85
C HIS A 156 -7.85 -12.30 -14.84
N VAL A 157 -7.51 -13.55 -14.55
CA VAL A 157 -7.76 -14.70 -15.43
C VAL A 157 -9.19 -15.26 -15.28
N GLY A 158 -9.80 -15.09 -14.10
CA GLY A 158 -11.06 -15.75 -13.76
C GLY A 158 -10.82 -17.07 -13.02
N GLU A 159 -11.44 -17.26 -11.85
CA GLU A 159 -11.39 -18.53 -11.12
C GLU A 159 -11.96 -19.68 -11.97
N GLY A 160 -11.19 -20.76 -12.12
CA GLY A 160 -11.59 -21.97 -12.86
C GLY A 160 -11.39 -21.88 -14.38
N ASN A 161 -10.80 -20.80 -14.89
CA ASN A 161 -10.52 -20.62 -16.31
C ASN A 161 -9.19 -21.28 -16.71
N ARG A 162 -9.16 -22.62 -16.68
CA ARG A 162 -7.92 -23.41 -16.79
C ARG A 162 -7.06 -23.09 -18.01
N VAL A 163 -7.68 -22.76 -19.15
CA VAL A 163 -6.95 -22.40 -20.38
C VAL A 163 -6.15 -21.12 -20.18
N ASP A 164 -6.80 -20.06 -19.71
CA ASP A 164 -6.14 -18.78 -19.47
C ASP A 164 -5.19 -18.84 -18.25
N GLU A 165 -5.46 -19.70 -17.26
CA GLU A 165 -4.56 -19.97 -16.12
C GLU A 165 -3.25 -20.60 -16.58
N GLU A 166 -3.32 -21.55 -17.51
CA GLU A 166 -2.16 -22.18 -18.13
C GLU A 166 -1.36 -21.17 -18.96
N VAL A 167 -2.04 -20.36 -19.79
CA VAL A 167 -1.38 -19.32 -20.62
C VAL A 167 -0.66 -18.27 -19.77
N MET A 168 -1.26 -17.85 -18.66
CA MET A 168 -0.69 -16.85 -17.76
C MET A 168 0.25 -17.42 -16.69
N GLY A 169 0.35 -18.75 -16.57
CA GLY A 169 1.14 -19.42 -15.54
C GLY A 169 0.70 -19.11 -14.10
N LYS A 170 -0.58 -18.80 -13.88
CA LYS A 170 -1.11 -18.46 -12.54
C LYS A 170 -2.54 -18.95 -12.34
N PHE A 171 -2.88 -19.27 -11.09
CA PHE A 171 -4.26 -19.59 -10.72
C PHE A 171 -5.15 -18.35 -10.80
N GLY A 172 -6.35 -18.53 -11.37
CA GLY A 172 -7.34 -17.51 -11.50
C GLY A 172 -7.98 -17.22 -10.14
N VAL A 173 -8.01 -15.95 -9.77
CA VAL A 173 -8.72 -15.46 -8.58
C VAL A 173 -9.61 -14.32 -9.03
N LYS A 174 -10.86 -14.26 -8.54
CA LYS A 174 -11.90 -13.29 -8.95
C LYS A 174 -12.35 -13.50 -10.40
N GLU A 175 -13.23 -12.62 -10.90
CA GLU A 175 -13.71 -12.66 -12.29
C GLU A 175 -12.63 -12.22 -13.29
N ARG A 176 -12.70 -12.74 -14.52
CA ARG A 176 -11.82 -12.35 -15.63
C ARG A 176 -12.08 -10.90 -16.02
N ASN A 177 -11.01 -10.11 -16.18
CA ASN A 177 -11.11 -8.74 -16.68
C ASN A 177 -10.56 -8.60 -18.11
N LEU A 178 -10.78 -7.42 -18.71
CA LEU A 178 -10.33 -7.13 -20.08
C LEU A 178 -8.80 -7.25 -20.21
N GLU A 179 -8.06 -6.84 -19.19
CA GLU A 179 -6.61 -6.94 -19.15
C GLU A 179 -6.14 -8.40 -19.17
N GLY A 180 -6.80 -9.28 -18.42
CA GLY A 180 -6.53 -10.71 -18.44
C GLY A 180 -6.81 -11.32 -19.81
N GLN A 181 -7.91 -10.92 -20.45
CA GLN A 181 -8.22 -11.32 -21.82
C GLN A 181 -7.16 -10.85 -22.83
N MET A 182 -6.68 -9.61 -22.70
CA MET A 182 -5.66 -9.06 -23.58
C MET A 182 -4.32 -9.77 -23.44
N VAL A 183 -3.86 -10.04 -22.22
CA VAL A 183 -2.63 -10.80 -21.99
C VAL A 183 -2.75 -12.21 -22.56
N CYS A 184 -3.86 -12.90 -22.32
CA CYS A 184 -4.07 -14.24 -22.86
C CYS A 184 -4.09 -14.22 -24.38
N SER A 185 -4.73 -13.21 -25.00
CA SER A 185 -4.73 -13.05 -26.45
C SER A 185 -3.33 -12.83 -27.01
N LEU A 186 -2.50 -12.01 -26.35
CA LEU A 186 -1.12 -11.76 -26.75
C LEU A 186 -0.27 -13.04 -26.62
N LEU A 187 -0.35 -13.72 -25.47
CA LEU A 187 0.48 -14.89 -25.17
C LEU A 187 0.08 -16.14 -25.94
N SER A 188 -1.22 -16.33 -26.22
CA SER A 188 -1.72 -17.46 -27.01
C SER A 188 -1.23 -17.45 -28.46
N VAL A 189 -0.74 -16.29 -28.94
CA VAL A 189 -0.13 -16.15 -30.27
C VAL A 189 1.37 -16.46 -30.23
N THR A 190 2.05 -16.24 -29.09
CA THR A 190 3.52 -16.22 -29.03
C THR A 190 4.24 -17.45 -28.46
N ALA A 191 3.67 -18.25 -27.54
CA ALA A 191 4.29 -19.53 -27.12
C ALA A 191 3.46 -20.32 -26.09
N ASP A 192 3.54 -21.66 -26.14
CA ASP A 192 3.06 -22.57 -25.10
C ASP A 192 4.11 -22.69 -23.97
N PHE A 193 3.76 -22.27 -22.76
CA PHE A 193 4.63 -22.34 -21.57
C PHE A 193 5.04 -23.79 -21.23
N ARG A 194 4.27 -24.81 -21.63
CA ARG A 194 4.68 -26.21 -21.45
C ARG A 194 5.86 -26.61 -22.33
N GLU A 195 5.95 -26.06 -23.54
CA GLU A 195 7.09 -26.27 -24.44
C GLU A 195 8.36 -25.62 -23.89
N TYR A 196 8.22 -24.49 -23.17
CA TYR A 196 9.29 -23.87 -22.40
C TYR A 196 9.82 -24.79 -21.29
N VAL A 197 8.94 -25.35 -20.46
CA VAL A 197 9.34 -26.22 -19.33
C VAL A 197 9.92 -27.54 -19.84
N SER A 198 9.30 -28.17 -20.85
CA SER A 198 9.78 -29.45 -21.40
C SER A 198 11.12 -29.33 -22.13
N GLY A 199 11.41 -28.19 -22.77
CA GLY A 199 12.71 -27.90 -23.38
C GLY A 199 13.81 -27.46 -22.41
N SER A 200 13.50 -27.30 -21.12
CA SER A 200 14.41 -26.76 -20.10
C SER A 200 15.05 -27.80 -19.17
N GLU A 201 14.87 -29.11 -19.43
CA GLU A 201 15.41 -30.22 -18.62
C GLU A 201 16.96 -30.24 -18.46
N GLY A 202 17.69 -29.29 -19.06
CA GLY A 202 19.14 -29.13 -18.91
C GLY A 202 19.61 -27.78 -18.37
N MET A 203 18.74 -26.84 -18.02
CA MET A 203 19.14 -25.53 -17.50
C MET A 203 18.91 -25.46 -15.98
N SER A 204 19.99 -25.62 -15.22
CA SER A 204 19.99 -25.34 -13.78
C SER A 204 19.93 -23.82 -13.56
N PHE A 205 19.01 -23.37 -12.70
CA PHE A 205 19.04 -22.03 -12.12
C PHE A 205 20.27 -21.84 -11.23
#